data_AF-A0A2Z6PLS6-F1
#
_entry.id   AF-A0A2Z6PLS6-F1
#
_cell.length_a   1.000
_cell.length_b   1.000
_cell.length_c   1.000
_cell.angle_alpha   90.00
_cell.angle_beta   90.00
_cell.angle_gamma   90.00
#
_symmetry.space_group_name_H-M   'P 1'
#
loop_
_entity.id
_entity.type
_entity.pdbx_description
1 polymer ?
#
loop_
_entity_poly.entity_id
_entity_poly.type
_entity_poly.pdbx_seq_one_letter_code
_entity_poly.pdbx_strand_id
1 'polypeptide(L)'
;MTSIAKKSFELDYGLILNLLHVEIDDMALTTLAQFYDPPLRCFTFQDFQLAPTLEEFAKILGCNLEDHGPYVGLGEEPPMREIDKALHLTSAEVSSWLEDKKNDRKRVSKGFSRSVLEAKAQALLEKKDWKPFNAMLALLVYGLVLFPDVENFVDFSAIGVFIARNPVSALLADLYYSLHIQYEGRRKGILSCCVPLLQEWLMSHLP
;
A
#
# COMPACT_ATOMS: atom_id res chain seq x y z
N MET A 1 -8.20 -17.33 -9.03
CA MET A 1 -8.88 -16.28 -9.83
C MET A 1 -8.86 -16.68 -11.30
N THR A 2 -9.92 -16.41 -12.07
CA THR A 2 -9.93 -16.69 -13.52
C THR A 2 -9.08 -15.67 -14.28
N SER A 3 -8.65 -15.98 -15.51
CA SER A 3 -7.87 -15.04 -16.35
C SER A 3 -8.61 -13.72 -16.60
N ILE A 4 -9.93 -13.78 -16.79
CA ILE A 4 -10.78 -12.59 -16.99
C ILE A 4 -10.82 -11.72 -15.73
N ALA A 5 -11.03 -12.34 -14.56
CA ALA A 5 -11.06 -11.62 -13.29
C ALA A 5 -9.70 -10.98 -12.96
N LYS A 6 -8.58 -11.64 -13.32
CA LYS A 6 -7.23 -11.07 -13.21
C LYS A 6 -7.06 -9.82 -14.07
N LYS A 7 -7.45 -9.87 -15.35
CA LYS A 7 -7.38 -8.69 -16.23
C LYS A 7 -8.26 -7.54 -15.75
N SER A 8 -9.45 -7.84 -15.23
CA SER A 8 -10.32 -6.81 -14.63
C SER A 8 -9.68 -6.18 -13.41
N PHE A 9 -8.99 -6.97 -12.57
CA PHE A 9 -8.25 -6.45 -11.44
C PHE A 9 -7.13 -5.50 -11.91
N GLU A 10 -6.34 -5.92 -12.90
CA GLU A 10 -5.22 -5.13 -13.43
C GLU A 10 -5.68 -3.81 -14.04
N LEU A 11 -6.86 -3.79 -14.68
CA LEU A 11 -7.45 -2.56 -15.22
C LEU A 11 -7.88 -1.58 -14.12
N ASP A 12 -8.42 -2.07 -12.99
CA ASP A 12 -8.93 -1.22 -11.91
C ASP A 12 -7.86 -0.80 -10.89
N TYR A 13 -6.85 -1.64 -10.67
CA TYR A 13 -5.90 -1.52 -9.56
C TYR A 13 -4.43 -1.67 -9.98
N GLY A 14 -4.14 -1.86 -11.27
CA GLY A 14 -2.79 -2.04 -11.78
C GLY A 14 -2.16 -3.39 -11.39
N LEU A 15 -0.84 -3.40 -11.34
CA LEU A 15 0.00 -4.58 -11.16
C LEU A 15 0.34 -4.87 -9.69
N ILE A 16 -0.41 -4.32 -8.73
CA ILE A 16 -0.11 -4.43 -7.29
C ILE A 16 -0.07 -5.87 -6.77
N LEU A 17 -0.70 -6.84 -7.44
CA LEU A 17 -0.59 -8.26 -7.09
C LEU A 17 0.79 -8.86 -7.36
N ASN A 18 1.58 -8.25 -8.25
CA ASN A 18 2.94 -8.71 -8.52
C ASN A 18 3.83 -8.51 -7.29
N LEU A 19 3.57 -7.48 -6.47
CA LEU A 19 4.29 -7.20 -5.24
C LEU A 19 4.24 -8.35 -4.22
N LEU A 20 3.22 -9.20 -4.28
CA LEU A 20 3.09 -10.37 -3.41
C LEU A 20 4.12 -11.48 -3.70
N HIS A 21 4.77 -11.42 -4.86
CA HIS A 21 5.67 -12.46 -5.36
C HIS A 21 7.12 -11.97 -5.46
N VAL A 22 7.40 -10.73 -5.03
CA VAL A 22 8.74 -10.15 -5.07
C VAL A 22 9.60 -10.84 -4.02
N GLU A 23 10.74 -11.35 -4.46
CA GLU A 23 11.77 -11.90 -3.57
C GLU A 23 12.51 -10.75 -2.88
N ILE A 24 12.52 -10.74 -1.55
CA ILE A 24 13.11 -9.67 -0.77
C ILE A 24 14.58 -10.00 -0.47
N ASP A 25 15.48 -9.09 -0.85
CA ASP A 25 16.88 -9.12 -0.42
C ASP A 25 17.06 -8.14 0.74
N ASP A 26 16.91 -8.64 1.96
CA ASP A 26 17.05 -7.85 3.19
C ASP A 26 18.43 -7.19 3.30
N MET A 27 19.48 -7.81 2.76
CA MET A 27 20.83 -7.25 2.80
C MET A 27 20.94 -6.06 1.86
N ALA A 28 20.46 -6.19 0.62
CA ALA A 28 20.47 -5.10 -0.36
C ALA A 28 19.68 -3.89 0.14
N LEU A 29 18.48 -4.10 0.70
CA LEU A 29 17.65 -3.01 1.23
C LEU A 29 18.25 -2.36 2.47
N THR A 30 18.81 -3.15 3.38
CA THR A 30 19.51 -2.62 4.56
C THR A 30 20.73 -1.80 4.16
N THR A 31 21.50 -2.26 3.17
CA THR A 31 22.64 -1.53 2.62
C THR A 31 22.19 -0.25 1.93
N LEU A 32 21.14 -0.29 1.11
CA LEU A 32 20.56 0.90 0.48
C LEU A 32 20.22 1.98 1.51
N ALA A 33 19.58 1.60 2.62
CA ALA A 33 19.22 2.53 3.69
C ALA A 33 20.44 3.22 4.33
N GLN A 34 21.64 2.63 4.30
CA GLN A 34 22.87 3.26 4.80
C GLN A 34 23.34 4.43 3.92
N PHE A 35 22.96 4.44 2.65
CA PHE A 35 23.27 5.52 1.71
C PHE A 35 22.21 6.62 1.69
N TYR A 36 21.16 6.52 2.51
CA TYR A 36 20.14 7.57 2.60
C TYR A 36 20.75 8.87 3.15
N ASP A 37 20.64 9.95 2.37
CA ASP A 37 21.00 11.32 2.70
C ASP A 37 19.74 12.10 3.10
N PRO A 38 19.49 12.35 4.40
CA PRO A 38 18.27 13.01 4.85
C PRO A 38 18.13 14.47 4.43
N PRO A 39 19.19 15.31 4.44
CA PRO A 39 19.13 16.66 3.88
C PRO A 39 18.67 16.69 2.41
N LEU A 40 19.15 15.76 1.59
CA LEU A 40 18.82 15.71 0.16
C LEU A 40 17.61 14.84 -0.18
N ARG A 41 17.14 14.00 0.75
CA ARG A 41 16.05 13.03 0.58
C ARG A 41 16.28 12.12 -0.64
N CYS A 42 17.50 11.60 -0.76
CA CYS A 42 17.90 10.66 -1.80
C CYS A 42 18.93 9.67 -1.24
N PHE A 43 19.30 8.68 -2.04
CA PHE A 43 20.42 7.79 -1.76
C PHE A 43 21.66 8.32 -2.46
N THR A 44 22.70 8.67 -1.70
CA THR A 44 23.92 9.27 -2.24
C THR A 44 25.06 8.25 -2.23
N PHE A 45 25.56 7.93 -3.42
CA PHE A 45 26.75 7.12 -3.64
C PHE A 45 27.94 8.01 -4.01
N GLN A 46 29.13 7.42 -4.19
CA GLN A 46 30.34 8.18 -4.51
C GLN A 46 30.21 8.98 -5.83
N ASP A 47 29.60 8.38 -6.85
CA ASP A 47 29.60 8.95 -8.21
C ASP A 47 28.21 9.39 -8.71
N PHE A 48 27.14 9.06 -7.98
CA PHE A 48 25.76 9.37 -8.39
C PHE A 48 24.77 9.37 -7.22
N GLN A 49 23.57 9.86 -7.48
CA GLN A 49 22.44 9.85 -6.55
C GLN A 49 21.28 9.08 -7.16
N LEU A 50 20.55 8.34 -6.32
CA LEU A 50 19.30 7.67 -6.68
C LEU A 50 18.17 8.20 -5.82
N ALA A 51 17.02 8.46 -6.44
CA ALA A 51 15.81 8.84 -5.75
C ALA A 51 14.63 8.22 -6.50
N PRO A 52 13.74 7.49 -5.81
CA PRO A 52 12.53 6.98 -6.46
C PRO A 52 11.65 8.13 -6.96
N THR A 53 11.15 7.99 -8.18
CA THR A 53 10.28 8.98 -8.83
C THR A 53 8.82 8.53 -8.88
N LEU A 54 7.90 9.46 -9.16
CA LEU A 54 6.48 9.14 -9.35
C LEU A 54 6.32 8.20 -10.54
N GLU A 55 7.06 8.44 -11.61
CA GLU A 55 7.02 7.69 -12.87
C GLU A 55 7.50 6.25 -12.69
N GLU A 56 8.59 6.03 -11.94
CA GLU A 56 9.11 4.70 -11.66
C GLU A 56 8.14 3.88 -10.81
N PHE A 57 7.62 4.47 -9.73
CA PHE A 57 6.62 3.80 -8.90
C PHE A 57 5.33 3.55 -9.68
N ALA A 58 4.88 4.50 -10.49
CA ALA A 58 3.70 4.32 -11.32
C ALA A 58 3.87 3.16 -12.31
N LYS A 59 5.06 3.05 -12.92
CA LYS A 59 5.42 1.96 -13.83
C LYS A 59 5.41 0.60 -13.14
N ILE A 60 6.02 0.48 -11.94
CA ILE A 60 6.05 -0.78 -11.18
C ILE A 60 4.62 -1.20 -10.78
N LEU A 61 3.80 -0.24 -10.33
CA LEU A 61 2.43 -0.47 -9.91
C LEU A 61 1.45 -0.61 -11.09
N GLY A 62 1.88 -0.34 -12.32
CA GLY A 62 1.02 -0.36 -13.50
C GLY A 62 -0.16 0.62 -13.42
N CYS A 63 0.05 1.79 -12.84
CA CYS A 63 -0.97 2.83 -12.73
C CYS A 63 -0.65 4.00 -13.66
N ASN A 64 -1.69 4.64 -14.18
CA ASN A 64 -1.56 5.85 -14.97
C ASN A 64 -1.75 7.08 -14.07
N LEU A 65 -0.73 7.93 -14.01
CA LEU A 65 -0.74 9.15 -13.18
C LEU A 65 -1.77 10.18 -13.69
N GLU A 66 -2.19 10.10 -14.95
CA GLU A 66 -3.17 11.03 -15.53
C GLU A 66 -4.62 10.68 -15.16
N ASP A 67 -4.90 9.42 -14.84
CA ASP A 67 -6.28 8.94 -14.62
C ASP A 67 -6.84 9.45 -13.29
N HIS A 68 -5.98 9.67 -12.30
CA HIS A 68 -6.34 9.98 -10.93
C HIS A 68 -5.35 10.99 -10.32
N GLY A 69 -5.88 12.06 -9.73
CA GLY A 69 -5.06 13.04 -8.99
C GLY A 69 -4.34 12.42 -7.78
N PRO A 70 -3.30 13.08 -7.26
CA PRO A 70 -2.57 12.58 -6.09
C PRO A 70 -3.49 12.50 -4.87
N TYR A 71 -3.28 11.51 -4.01
CA TYR A 71 -3.98 11.45 -2.74
C TYR A 71 -3.54 12.62 -1.83
N VAL A 72 -4.52 13.42 -1.37
CA VAL A 72 -4.28 14.59 -0.48
C VAL A 72 -4.90 14.40 0.92
N GLY A 73 -5.68 13.34 1.14
CA GLY A 73 -6.48 13.11 2.35
C GLY A 73 -5.71 12.63 3.59
N LEU A 74 -4.50 13.15 3.85
CA LEU A 74 -3.70 12.72 4.98
C LEU A 74 -4.40 13.05 6.32
N GLY A 75 -4.91 12.03 7.00
CA GLY A 75 -5.49 12.13 8.34
C GLY A 75 -7.01 12.32 8.41
N GLU A 76 -7.71 12.34 7.28
CA GLU A 76 -9.18 12.39 7.24
C GLU A 76 -9.78 10.99 7.26
N GLU A 77 -10.83 10.78 8.06
CA GLU A 77 -11.58 9.52 8.05
C GLU A 77 -12.40 9.44 6.73
N PRO A 78 -12.19 8.42 5.88
CA PRO A 78 -12.95 8.29 4.65
C PRO A 78 -14.45 8.10 4.95
N PRO A 79 -15.34 8.81 4.25
CA PRO A 79 -16.77 8.71 4.54
C PRO A 79 -17.29 7.33 4.16
N MET A 80 -18.15 6.77 5.00
CA MET A 80 -18.58 5.37 4.88
C MET A 80 -19.24 5.02 3.53
N ARG A 81 -19.95 6.00 2.95
CA ARG A 81 -20.59 5.93 1.63
C ARG A 81 -19.61 5.81 0.45
N GLU A 82 -18.34 6.13 0.66
CA GLU A 82 -17.29 6.00 -0.34
C GLU A 82 -16.60 4.64 -0.20
N ILE A 83 -16.44 4.17 1.05
CA ILE A 83 -15.91 2.84 1.35
C ILE A 83 -16.84 1.76 0.79
N ASP A 84 -18.14 1.82 1.10
CA ASP A 84 -19.10 0.80 0.64
C ASP A 84 -19.26 0.78 -0.90
N LYS A 85 -19.25 1.95 -1.53
CA LYS A 85 -19.27 2.12 -2.98
C LYS A 85 -18.02 1.55 -3.63
N ALA A 86 -16.84 1.80 -3.05
CA ALA A 86 -15.57 1.26 -3.54
C ALA A 86 -15.50 -0.27 -3.39
N LEU A 87 -16.13 -0.83 -2.34
CA LEU A 87 -16.22 -2.28 -2.11
C LEU A 87 -17.38 -2.96 -2.84
N HIS A 88 -18.30 -2.20 -3.42
CA HIS A 88 -19.54 -2.70 -4.05
C HIS A 88 -20.43 -3.48 -3.07
N LEU A 89 -20.55 -2.97 -1.84
CA LEU A 89 -21.34 -3.57 -0.76
C LEU A 89 -22.31 -2.55 -0.15
N THR A 90 -23.13 -3.01 0.79
CA THR A 90 -24.07 -2.11 1.50
C THR A 90 -23.41 -1.43 2.68
N SER A 91 -23.79 -0.18 2.98
CA SER A 91 -23.24 0.56 4.12
C SER A 91 -23.43 -0.20 5.43
N ALA A 92 -24.58 -0.85 5.62
CA ALA A 92 -24.91 -1.61 6.83
C ALA A 92 -23.94 -2.78 7.04
N GLU A 93 -23.61 -3.50 5.96
CA GLU A 93 -22.66 -4.60 6.01
C GLU A 93 -21.25 -4.10 6.35
N VAL A 94 -20.75 -3.11 5.61
CA VAL A 94 -19.38 -2.59 5.83
C VAL A 94 -19.26 -1.95 7.23
N SER A 95 -20.31 -1.32 7.74
CA SER A 95 -20.32 -0.69 9.08
C SER A 95 -20.24 -1.71 10.20
N SER A 96 -20.73 -2.94 9.97
CA SER A 96 -20.67 -4.01 10.96
C SER A 96 -19.25 -4.53 11.20
N TRP A 97 -18.31 -4.22 10.32
CA TRP A 97 -16.91 -4.65 10.39
C TRP A 97 -15.97 -3.63 11.03
N LEU A 98 -16.49 -2.43 11.30
CA LEU A 98 -15.66 -1.33 11.76
C LEU A 98 -15.15 -1.61 13.17
N GLU A 99 -13.83 -1.55 13.32
CA GLU A 99 -13.15 -1.84 14.58
C GLU A 99 -12.11 -0.76 14.90
N ASP A 100 -11.90 -0.53 16.20
CA ASP A 100 -10.79 0.27 16.73
C ASP A 100 -9.65 -0.67 17.15
N LYS A 101 -8.45 -0.46 16.62
CA LYS A 101 -7.26 -1.23 16.99
C LYS A 101 -6.12 -0.30 17.41
N LYS A 102 -5.44 -0.65 18.49
CA LYS A 102 -4.26 0.12 18.95
C LYS A 102 -3.01 -0.38 18.22
N ASN A 103 -2.23 0.56 17.69
CA ASN A 103 -0.88 0.26 17.24
C ASN A 103 0.12 0.27 18.41
N ASP A 104 1.37 -0.13 18.15
CA ASP A 104 2.45 -0.20 19.16
C ASP A 104 2.72 1.14 19.85
N ARG A 105 2.34 2.25 19.22
CA ARG A 105 2.47 3.62 19.75
C ARG A 105 1.28 4.02 20.64
N LYS A 106 0.38 3.08 20.96
CA LYS A 106 -0.90 3.30 21.67
C LYS A 106 -1.84 4.29 20.97
N ARG A 107 -1.62 4.58 19.67
CA ARG A 107 -2.56 5.35 18.85
C ARG A 107 -3.66 4.39 18.41
N VAL A 108 -4.91 4.84 18.51
CA VAL A 108 -6.06 4.08 18.02
C VAL A 108 -6.21 4.35 16.53
N SER A 109 -6.23 3.28 15.74
CA SER A 109 -6.50 3.28 14.31
C SER A 109 -7.86 2.62 14.09
N LYS A 110 -8.71 3.28 13.30
CA LYS A 110 -10.00 2.74 12.84
C LYS A 110 -9.81 2.02 11.51
N GLY A 111 -10.61 0.99 11.27
CA GLY A 111 -10.51 0.23 10.02
C GLY A 111 -11.14 -1.15 10.13
N PHE A 112 -10.57 -2.10 9.38
CA PHE A 112 -11.08 -3.47 9.25
C PHE A 112 -10.01 -4.49 9.59
N SER A 113 -10.42 -5.54 10.31
CA SER A 113 -9.55 -6.69 10.57
C SER A 113 -9.36 -7.52 9.30
N ARG A 114 -8.14 -8.02 9.08
CA ARG A 114 -7.79 -8.89 7.95
C ARG A 114 -8.73 -10.09 7.83
N SER A 115 -9.05 -10.72 8.95
CA SER A 115 -9.90 -11.92 9.01
C SER A 115 -11.31 -11.66 8.46
N VAL A 116 -11.91 -10.50 8.77
CA VAL A 116 -13.23 -10.13 8.26
C VAL A 116 -13.20 -9.91 6.75
N LEU A 117 -12.18 -9.21 6.25
CA LEU A 117 -11.99 -8.98 4.81
C LEU A 117 -11.74 -10.29 4.05
N GLU A 118 -10.89 -11.18 4.56
CA GLU A 118 -10.60 -12.49 3.96
C GLU A 118 -11.82 -13.40 3.97
N ALA A 119 -12.59 -13.46 5.07
CA ALA A 119 -13.82 -14.23 5.15
C ALA A 119 -14.85 -13.76 4.11
N LYS A 120 -15.00 -12.44 3.95
CA LYS A 120 -15.88 -11.88 2.93
C LYS A 120 -15.36 -12.16 1.51
N ALA A 121 -14.06 -12.01 1.26
CA ALA A 121 -13.45 -12.33 -0.03
C ALA A 121 -13.70 -13.80 -0.41
N GLN A 122 -13.54 -14.73 0.53
CA GLN A 122 -13.83 -16.14 0.31
C GLN A 122 -15.30 -16.39 -0.06
N ALA A 123 -16.24 -15.76 0.65
CA ALA A 123 -17.67 -15.87 0.34
C ALA A 123 -18.03 -15.28 -1.05
N LEU A 124 -17.36 -14.20 -1.47
CA LEU A 124 -17.53 -13.61 -2.81
C LEU A 124 -16.92 -14.51 -3.90
N LEU A 125 -15.79 -15.14 -3.62
CA LEU A 125 -15.12 -16.08 -4.52
C LEU A 125 -16.00 -17.31 -4.80
N GLU A 126 -16.63 -17.88 -3.78
CA GLU A 126 -17.56 -19.01 -3.91
C GLU A 126 -18.78 -18.67 -4.77
N LYS A 127 -19.31 -17.45 -4.60
CA LYS A 127 -20.40 -16.91 -5.44
C LYS A 127 -19.95 -16.48 -6.83
N LYS A 128 -18.63 -16.46 -7.10
CA LYS A 128 -18.01 -15.94 -8.32
C LYS A 128 -18.40 -14.47 -8.59
N ASP A 129 -18.61 -13.70 -7.52
CA ASP A 129 -18.92 -12.28 -7.60
C ASP A 129 -17.62 -11.47 -7.69
N TRP A 130 -17.08 -11.39 -8.91
CA TRP A 130 -15.70 -10.94 -9.16
C TRP A 130 -15.45 -9.47 -8.85
N LYS A 131 -16.46 -8.61 -9.02
CA LYS A 131 -16.30 -7.17 -8.86
C LYS A 131 -16.03 -6.77 -7.40
N PRO A 132 -16.90 -7.08 -6.42
CA PRO A 132 -16.59 -6.89 -5.00
C PRO A 132 -15.41 -7.76 -4.53
N PHE A 133 -15.20 -8.95 -5.10
CA PHE A 133 -14.04 -9.78 -4.76
C PHE A 133 -12.72 -9.07 -5.10
N ASN A 134 -12.59 -8.53 -6.31
CA ASN A 134 -11.40 -7.81 -6.74
C ASN A 134 -11.17 -6.56 -5.87
N ALA A 135 -12.23 -5.82 -5.55
CA ALA A 135 -12.16 -4.67 -4.65
C ALA A 135 -11.67 -5.07 -3.24
N MET A 136 -12.16 -6.19 -2.71
CA MET A 136 -11.73 -6.72 -1.41
C MET A 136 -10.27 -7.14 -1.42
N LEU A 137 -9.85 -7.84 -2.47
CA LEU A 137 -8.45 -8.26 -2.66
C LEU A 137 -7.53 -7.05 -2.79
N ALA A 138 -7.93 -6.02 -3.53
CA ALA A 138 -7.18 -4.79 -3.65
C ALA A 138 -7.06 -4.08 -2.29
N LEU A 139 -8.15 -3.95 -1.53
CA LEU A 139 -8.12 -3.34 -0.20
C LEU A 139 -7.15 -4.07 0.76
N LEU A 140 -7.14 -5.41 0.72
CA LEU A 140 -6.18 -6.21 1.48
C LEU A 140 -4.73 -5.89 1.10
N VAL A 141 -4.42 -5.78 -0.20
CA VAL A 141 -3.07 -5.41 -0.67
C VAL A 141 -2.71 -3.99 -0.25
N TYR A 142 -3.64 -3.03 -0.36
CA TYR A 142 -3.42 -1.66 0.07
C TYR A 142 -3.05 -1.56 1.55
N GLY A 143 -3.82 -2.21 2.45
CA GLY A 143 -3.56 -2.10 3.89
C GLY A 143 -2.44 -3.00 4.42
N LEU A 144 -2.23 -4.17 3.83
CA LEU A 144 -1.27 -5.15 4.37
C LEU A 144 0.10 -5.10 3.69
N VAL A 145 0.19 -4.55 2.48
CA VAL A 145 1.43 -4.55 1.68
C VAL A 145 1.88 -3.13 1.33
N LEU A 146 0.96 -2.28 0.84
CA LEU A 146 1.32 -0.93 0.43
C LEU A 146 1.51 0.01 1.62
N PHE A 147 0.61 -0.05 2.60
CA PHE A 147 0.60 0.82 3.78
C PHE A 147 0.47 0.04 5.11
N PRO A 148 1.42 -0.85 5.42
CA PRO A 148 1.38 -1.61 6.66
C PRO A 148 1.62 -0.72 7.89
N ASP A 149 0.59 -0.48 8.71
CA ASP A 149 0.71 0.20 10.02
C ASP A 149 0.48 -0.76 11.21
N VAL A 150 -0.63 -1.49 11.19
CA VAL A 150 -1.03 -2.41 12.28
C VAL A 150 -1.15 -3.82 11.75
N GLU A 151 -0.53 -4.77 12.45
CA GLU A 151 -0.52 -6.17 12.03
C GLU A 151 -1.94 -6.71 11.80
N ASN A 152 -2.16 -7.36 10.65
CA ASN A 152 -3.44 -7.97 10.26
C ASN A 152 -4.63 -6.98 10.30
N PHE A 153 -4.41 -5.72 9.95
CA PHE A 153 -5.41 -4.68 9.99
C PHE A 153 -5.24 -3.69 8.83
N VAL A 154 -6.36 -3.31 8.21
CA VAL A 154 -6.41 -2.29 7.16
C VAL A 154 -7.01 -1.04 7.78
N ASP A 155 -6.19 -0.02 7.96
CA ASP A 155 -6.62 1.23 8.59
C ASP A 155 -7.28 2.22 7.62
N PHE A 156 -7.89 3.26 8.18
CA PHE A 156 -8.53 4.33 7.41
C PHE A 156 -7.57 5.07 6.48
N SER A 157 -6.28 5.14 6.80
CA SER A 157 -5.27 5.76 5.94
C SER A 157 -5.15 4.96 4.64
N ALA A 158 -4.96 3.65 4.73
CA ALA A 158 -4.90 2.76 3.58
C ALA A 158 -6.22 2.73 2.78
N ILE A 159 -7.36 2.73 3.48
CA ILE A 159 -8.69 2.79 2.85
C ILE A 159 -8.88 4.10 2.07
N GLY A 160 -8.44 5.23 2.60
CA GLY A 160 -8.49 6.52 1.91
C GLY A 160 -7.70 6.50 0.60
N VAL A 161 -6.48 5.94 0.62
CA VAL A 161 -5.65 5.79 -0.58
C VAL A 161 -6.27 4.80 -1.57
N PHE A 162 -6.89 3.72 -1.10
CA PHE A 162 -7.65 2.76 -1.93
C PHE A 162 -8.80 3.44 -2.66
N ILE A 163 -9.58 4.28 -1.98
CA ILE A 163 -10.70 5.04 -2.60
C ILE A 163 -10.18 5.99 -3.67
N ALA A 164 -9.04 6.64 -3.42
CA ALA A 164 -8.44 7.58 -4.36
C ALA A 164 -7.80 6.91 -5.59
N ARG A 165 -7.59 5.58 -5.57
CA ARG A 165 -7.05 4.77 -6.67
C ARG A 165 -5.63 5.12 -7.15
N ASN A 166 -5.01 6.18 -6.64
CA ASN A 166 -3.63 6.55 -6.93
C ASN A 166 -2.76 6.48 -5.66
N PRO A 167 -2.06 5.35 -5.41
CA PRO A 167 -1.22 5.20 -4.23
C PRO A 167 0.19 5.79 -4.39
N VAL A 168 0.59 6.22 -5.60
CA VAL A 168 2.00 6.52 -5.93
C VAL A 168 2.57 7.62 -5.04
N SER A 169 1.87 8.76 -4.95
CA SER A 169 2.33 9.90 -4.15
C SER A 169 2.39 9.57 -2.66
N ALA A 170 1.42 8.80 -2.16
CA ALA A 170 1.36 8.36 -0.77
C ALA A 170 2.49 7.36 -0.46
N LEU A 171 2.81 6.45 -1.37
CA LEU A 171 3.91 5.48 -1.23
C LEU A 171 5.27 6.15 -1.19
N LEU A 172 5.53 7.13 -2.06
CA LEU A 172 6.76 7.92 -1.98
C LEU A 172 6.87 8.69 -0.67
N ALA A 173 5.79 9.34 -0.25
CA ALA A 173 5.75 10.06 1.02
C ALA A 173 6.03 9.12 2.21
N ASP A 174 5.42 7.94 2.22
CA ASP A 174 5.60 6.94 3.28
C ASP A 174 7.02 6.35 3.29
N LEU A 175 7.62 6.11 2.13
CA LEU A 175 9.01 5.69 2.00
C LEU A 175 9.96 6.73 2.61
N TYR A 176 9.87 7.99 2.19
CA TYR A 176 10.74 9.05 2.70
C TYR A 176 10.53 9.30 4.19
N TYR A 177 9.28 9.24 4.66
CA TYR A 177 8.97 9.33 6.07
C TYR A 177 9.63 8.17 6.85
N SER A 178 9.50 6.94 6.36
CA SER A 178 10.08 5.75 6.98
C SER A 178 11.60 5.82 7.07
N LEU A 179 12.28 6.19 5.98
CA LEU A 179 13.74 6.38 5.92
C LEU A 179 14.20 7.47 6.88
N HIS A 180 13.48 8.60 6.93
CA HIS A 180 13.83 9.71 7.81
C HIS A 180 13.71 9.34 9.31
N ILE A 181 12.62 8.67 9.68
CA ILE A 181 12.41 8.19 11.06
C ILE A 181 13.47 7.16 11.47
N GLN A 182 13.89 6.30 10.55
CA GLN A 182 14.98 5.35 10.78
C GLN A 182 16.31 6.08 10.98
N TYR A 183 16.62 7.07 10.14
CA TYR A 183 17.85 7.88 10.26
C TYR A 183 17.91 8.62 11.61
N GLU A 184 16.80 9.22 12.06
CA GLU A 184 16.73 9.89 13.37
C GLU A 184 16.88 8.92 14.57
N GLY A 185 17.02 7.62 14.32
CA GLY A 185 17.15 6.60 15.36
C GLY A 185 15.86 6.38 16.17
N ARG A 186 14.74 6.96 15.73
CA ARG A 186 13.43 6.85 16.39
C ARG A 186 12.77 5.48 16.18
N ARG A 187 13.20 4.74 15.15
CA ARG A 187 12.89 3.33 14.94
C ARG A 187 14.17 2.55 14.64
N LYS A 188 14.54 1.61 15.51
CA LYS A 188 15.66 0.71 15.26
C LYS A 188 15.20 -0.42 14.33
N GLY A 189 15.69 -0.41 13.09
CA GLY A 189 15.68 -1.58 12.20
C GLY A 189 14.36 -2.01 11.58
N ILE A 190 13.28 -1.21 11.68
CA ILE A 190 11.99 -1.54 11.03
C ILE A 190 11.62 -0.42 10.07
N LEU A 191 11.77 -0.70 8.77
CA LEU A 191 11.22 0.10 7.69
C LEU A 191 9.71 -0.23 7.59
N SER A 192 8.84 0.74 7.85
CA SER A 192 7.39 0.52 7.85
C SER A 192 6.73 0.93 6.53
N CYS A 193 7.42 0.75 5.41
CA CYS A 193 6.88 1.07 4.08
C CYS A 193 6.71 -0.19 3.24
N CYS A 194 6.27 -0.02 1.99
CA CYS A 194 6.14 -1.11 1.03
C CYS A 194 7.51 -1.66 0.59
N VAL A 195 8.03 -2.63 1.35
CA VAL A 195 9.32 -3.29 1.08
C VAL A 195 9.39 -3.93 -0.32
N PRO A 196 8.37 -4.66 -0.82
CA PRO A 196 8.39 -5.21 -2.17
C PRO A 196 8.54 -4.16 -3.27
N LEU A 197 7.91 -3.00 -3.11
CA LEU A 197 8.01 -1.91 -4.08
C LEU A 197 9.42 -1.31 -4.10
N LEU A 198 10.03 -1.12 -2.92
CA LEU A 198 11.40 -0.63 -2.82
C LEU A 198 12.40 -1.63 -3.43
N GLN A 199 12.17 -2.94 -3.23
CA GLN A 199 12.97 -4.00 -3.82
C GLN A 199 12.91 -3.97 -5.36
N GLU A 200 11.70 -3.96 -5.95
CA GLU A 200 11.53 -3.88 -7.41
C GLU A 200 12.19 -2.63 -7.99
N TRP A 201 12.01 -1.48 -7.32
CA TRP A 201 12.68 -0.24 -7.71
C TRP A 201 14.20 -0.39 -7.69
N LEU A 202 14.78 -0.86 -6.58
CA LEU A 202 16.23 -1.06 -6.47
C LEU A 202 16.76 -1.99 -7.56
N MET A 203 16.09 -3.14 -7.77
CA MET A 203 16.49 -4.12 -8.78
C MET A 203 16.42 -3.56 -10.21
N SER A 204 15.55 -2.59 -10.48
CA SER A 204 15.48 -1.92 -11.79
C SER A 204 16.70 -1.02 -12.09
N HIS A 205 17.51 -0.70 -11.08
CA HIS A 205 18.72 0.12 -11.18
C HIS A 205 20.02 -0.68 -11.02
N LEU A 206 19.94 -1.96 -10.66
CA LEU A 206 21.10 -2.84 -10.57
C LEU A 206 21.37 -3.52 -11.93
N PRO A 207 22.63 -3.71 -12.31
CA PRO A 207 23.03 -4.31 -13.58
C PRO A 207 22.74 -5.82 -13.68
#